data_AF-A0A140D9A8-F1
#
_entry.id   AF-A0A140D9A8-F1
#
_cell.length_a   1.000
_cell.length_b   1.000
_cell.length_c   1.000
_cell.angle_alpha   90.00
_cell.angle_beta   90.00
_cell.angle_gamma   90.00
#
_symmetry.space_group_name_H-M   'P 1'
#
loop_
_entity.id
_entity.type
_entity.pdbx_description
1 polymer ?
#
loop_
_entity_poly.entity_id
_entity_poly.type
_entity_poly.pdbx_seq_one_letter_code
_entity_poly.pdbx_strand_id
1 'polypeptide(L)'
;MHGFDLLAEAKMRQWEKERKEGGAKAAANRPTVTVESGDSLEKQLFADIKRLILRSREEPPQTGRTTLKEAEKVQVQLSARLEKAGACHLSRYVAERIRAMREGRDE
;
A
#
# COMPACT_ATOMS: atom_id res chain seq x y z
N MET A 1 24.50 20.13 -5.13
CA MET A 1 24.16 19.35 -3.91
C MET A 1 23.47 20.32 -2.94
N HIS A 2 22.29 20.12 -2.35
CA HIS A 2 21.32 19.03 -2.32
C HIS A 2 19.98 19.61 -1.84
N GLY A 3 19.05 19.95 -2.75
CA GLY A 3 17.68 20.36 -2.35
C GLY A 3 16.80 19.19 -1.91
N PHE A 4 17.13 17.98 -2.38
CA PHE A 4 16.47 16.73 -2.00
C PHE A 4 16.78 16.31 -0.55
N ASP A 5 17.99 16.59 -0.05
CA ASP A 5 18.39 16.21 1.31
C ASP A 5 17.63 17.02 2.37
N LEU A 6 17.41 18.32 2.12
CA LEU A 6 16.67 19.20 3.03
C LEU A 6 15.21 18.75 3.20
N LEU A 7 14.55 18.30 2.12
CA LEU A 7 13.17 17.85 2.19
C LEU A 7 13.02 16.49 2.88
N ALA A 8 14.01 15.60 2.69
CA ALA A 8 14.08 14.32 3.35
C ALA A 8 14.35 14.48 4.86
N GLU A 9 15.29 15.36 5.22
CA GLU A 9 15.62 15.66 6.61
C GLU A 9 14.44 16.33 7.35
N ALA A 10 13.71 17.23 6.68
CA ALA A 10 12.51 17.84 7.22
C ALA A 10 11.39 16.81 7.48
N LYS A 11 11.17 15.86 6.56
CA LYS A 11 10.20 14.77 6.74
C LYS A 11 10.60 13.80 7.86
N MET A 12 11.89 13.49 7.99
CA MET A 12 12.37 12.63 9.08
C MET A 12 12.16 13.30 10.44
N ARG A 13 12.48 14.59 10.59
CA ARG A 13 12.20 15.33 11.82
C ARG A 13 10.70 15.41 12.15
N GLN A 14 9.86 15.56 11.13
CA GLN A 14 8.41 15.57 11.33
C GLN A 14 7.88 14.21 11.80
N TRP A 15 8.37 13.11 11.22
CA TRP A 15 8.00 11.76 11.65
C TRP A 15 8.45 11.46 13.10
N GLU A 16 9.64 11.89 13.49
CA GLU A 16 10.11 11.74 14.88
C GLU A 16 9.25 12.55 15.87
N LYS A 17 8.80 13.73 15.45
CA LYS A 17 7.94 14.60 16.26
C LYS A 17 6.54 14.00 16.42
N GLU A 18 5.95 13.50 15.34
CA GLU A 18 4.64 12.80 15.36
C GLU A 18 4.68 11.52 16.21
N ARG A 19 5.81 10.79 16.22
CA ARG A 19 6.00 9.63 17.12
C ARG A 19 6.13 10.00 18.60
N LYS A 20 6.78 11.11 18.92
CA LYS A 20 6.93 11.58 20.32
C LYS A 20 5.65 12.23 20.86
N GLU A 21 4.90 12.94 20.03
CA GLU A 21 3.68 13.65 20.44
C GLU A 21 2.41 12.79 20.34
N GLY A 22 2.38 11.75 19.50
CA GLY A 22 1.22 10.87 19.26
C GLY A 22 1.07 9.66 20.20
N GLY A 23 1.87 9.60 21.28
CA GLY A 23 1.85 8.52 22.26
C GLY A 23 0.62 8.53 23.19
N ALA A 24 -0.60 8.66 22.66
CA ALA A 24 -1.86 8.29 23.33
C ALA A 24 -3.07 8.69 22.45
N LYS A 25 -3.91 7.71 22.10
CA LYS A 25 -5.30 7.87 21.65
C LYS A 25 -5.53 8.31 20.19
N ALA A 26 -5.40 7.38 19.24
CA ALA A 26 -6.34 7.25 18.09
C ALA A 26 -5.92 6.12 17.12
N ALA A 27 -5.96 4.86 17.56
CA ALA A 27 -5.98 3.73 16.63
C ALA A 27 -6.52 2.46 17.30
N ALA A 28 -7.65 2.57 18.02
CA ALA A 28 -8.44 1.38 18.29
C ALA A 28 -9.15 0.99 16.97
N ASN A 29 -8.95 -0.27 16.54
CA ASN A 29 -9.58 -0.92 15.38
C ASN A 29 -9.09 -0.59 13.96
N ARG A 30 -7.78 -0.64 13.73
CA ARG A 30 -7.29 -1.32 12.52
C ARG A 30 -6.41 -2.47 12.98
N PRO A 31 -6.61 -3.71 12.49
CA PRO A 31 -5.67 -4.78 12.78
C PRO A 31 -4.33 -4.34 12.22
N THR A 32 -3.44 -3.94 13.12
CA THR A 32 -2.03 -3.77 12.84
C THR A 32 -1.56 -5.12 12.35
N VAL A 33 -1.42 -5.26 11.03
CA VAL A 33 -0.86 -6.46 10.42
C VAL A 33 0.56 -6.56 10.99
N THR A 34 0.72 -7.45 11.97
CA THR A 34 2.02 -7.84 12.49
C THR A 34 2.82 -8.34 11.32
N VAL A 35 3.86 -7.58 10.96
CA VAL A 35 4.86 -7.98 9.98
C VAL A 35 5.54 -9.21 10.57
N GLU A 36 5.15 -10.42 10.15
CA GLU A 36 5.99 -11.59 10.34
C GLU A 36 7.34 -11.26 9.67
N SER A 37 8.40 -11.28 10.48
CA SER A 37 9.74 -10.77 10.17
C SER A 37 10.49 -11.47 9.03
N GLY A 38 9.78 -12.14 8.11
CA GLY A 38 10.34 -12.83 6.94
C GLY A 38 9.66 -12.53 5.60
N ASP A 39 8.50 -11.84 5.59
CA ASP A 39 7.83 -11.51 4.32
C ASP A 39 8.20 -10.12 3.81
N SER A 40 8.59 -10.05 2.53
CA SER A 40 8.94 -8.77 1.89
C SER A 40 7.70 -7.88 1.79
N LEU A 41 7.89 -6.59 2.01
CA LEU A 41 6.83 -5.58 1.99
C LEU A 41 6.03 -5.61 0.67
N GLU A 42 6.66 -5.99 -0.44
CA GLU A 42 6.04 -6.15 -1.74
C GLU A 42 4.96 -7.25 -1.74
N LYS A 43 5.19 -8.37 -1.04
CA LYS A 43 4.19 -9.43 -0.86
C LYS A 43 3.01 -8.96 -0.03
N GLN A 44 3.28 -8.20 1.04
CA GLN A 44 2.23 -7.64 1.90
C GLN A 44 1.35 -6.66 1.13
N LEU A 45 1.97 -5.75 0.36
CA LEU A 45 1.24 -4.83 -0.51
C LEU A 45 0.37 -5.57 -1.53
N PHE A 46 0.88 -6.65 -2.12
CA PHE A 46 0.09 -7.46 -3.05
C PHE A 46 -1.11 -8.13 -2.37
N ALA A 47 -0.90 -8.72 -1.18
CA ALA A 47 -1.97 -9.33 -0.39
C ALA A 47 -3.03 -8.29 0.03
N ASP A 48 -2.62 -7.09 0.41
CA ASP A 48 -3.52 -6.01 0.78
C ASP A 48 -4.35 -5.53 -0.42
N ILE A 49 -3.74 -5.40 -1.61
CA ILE A 49 -4.48 -5.07 -2.84
C ILE A 49 -5.53 -6.13 -3.13
N LYS A 50 -5.18 -7.42 -3.03
CA LYS A 50 -6.14 -8.52 -3.22
C LYS A 50 -7.29 -8.44 -2.22
N ARG A 51 -6.99 -8.20 -0.95
CA ARG A 51 -8.00 -8.06 0.11
C ARG A 51 -8.95 -6.89 -0.15
N LEU A 52 -8.42 -5.73 -0.57
CA LEU A 52 -9.22 -4.54 -0.88
C LEU A 52 -10.14 -4.77 -2.09
N ILE A 53 -9.65 -5.45 -3.14
CA ILE A 53 -10.48 -5.79 -4.31
C ILE A 53 -11.61 -6.74 -3.91
N LEU A 54 -11.33 -7.79 -3.15
CA LEU A 54 -12.36 -8.72 -2.69
C LEU A 54 -13.39 -8.02 -1.80
N ARG A 55 -12.92 -7.26 -0.81
CA ARG A 55 -13.79 -6.47 0.09
C ARG A 55 -14.67 -5.50 -0.67
N SER A 56 -14.17 -4.88 -1.74
CA SER A 56 -14.97 -3.93 -2.54
C SER A 56 -16.17 -4.57 -3.24
N ARG A 57 -16.17 -5.89 -3.43
CA ARG A 57 -17.30 -6.65 -4.00
C ARG A 57 -18.39 -6.95 -2.98
N GLU A 58 -18.00 -7.03 -1.71
CA GLU A 58 -18.91 -7.30 -0.59
C GLU A 58 -19.53 -6.00 -0.04
N GLU A 59 -18.92 -4.86 -0.35
CA GLU A 59 -19.35 -3.55 0.13
C GLU A 59 -20.41 -2.88 -0.77
N PRO A 60 -21.23 -1.96 -0.21
CA PRO A 60 -22.18 -1.18 -1.00
C PRO A 60 -21.48 -0.38 -2.12
N PRO A 61 -22.14 -0.08 -3.25
CA PRO A 61 -21.50 0.53 -4.42
C PRO A 61 -20.67 1.80 -4.16
N GLN A 62 -21.14 2.67 -3.26
CA GLN A 62 -20.39 3.88 -2.87
C GLN A 62 -19.08 3.54 -2.14
N THR A 63 -19.16 2.63 -1.16
CA THR A 63 -18.02 2.21 -0.33
C THR A 63 -17.05 1.33 -1.11
N GLY A 64 -17.57 0.40 -1.92
CA GLY A 64 -16.76 -0.43 -2.81
C GLY A 64 -15.91 0.39 -3.78
N ARG A 65 -16.46 1.49 -4.34
CA ARG A 65 -15.69 2.44 -5.15
C ARG A 65 -14.57 3.12 -4.37
N THR A 66 -14.79 3.50 -3.11
CA THR A 66 -13.73 4.07 -2.28
C THR A 66 -12.64 3.06 -1.94
N THR A 67 -13.03 1.81 -1.66
CA THR A 67 -12.11 0.70 -1.36
C THR A 67 -11.28 0.32 -2.60
N LEU A 68 -11.87 0.36 -3.80
CA LEU A 68 -11.11 0.19 -5.05
C LEU A 68 -10.09 1.32 -5.28
N LYS A 69 -10.45 2.57 -4.97
CA LYS A 69 -9.49 3.69 -5.03
C LYS A 69 -8.36 3.53 -4.02
N GLU A 70 -8.63 2.93 -2.85
CA GLU A 70 -7.57 2.57 -1.89
C GLU A 70 -6.66 1.48 -2.49
N ALA A 71 -7.22 0.45 -3.11
CA ALA A 71 -6.45 -0.59 -3.80
C ALA A 71 -5.56 -0.02 -4.92
N GLU A 72 -6.04 0.98 -5.67
CA GLU A 72 -5.24 1.70 -6.67
C GLU A 72 -4.04 2.42 -6.08
N LYS A 73 -4.23 3.11 -4.95
CA LYS A 73 -3.13 3.80 -4.27
C LYS A 73 -2.06 2.82 -3.81
N VAL A 74 -2.47 1.67 -3.26
CA VAL A 74 -1.54 0.62 -2.82
C VAL A 74 -0.84 -0.03 -4.02
N GLN A 75 -1.54 -0.23 -5.15
CA GLN A 75 -0.95 -0.71 -6.40
C GLN A 75 0.15 0.22 -6.91
N VAL A 76 -0.08 1.54 -6.91
CA VAL A 76 0.94 2.53 -7.32
C VAL A 76 2.18 2.44 -6.43
N GLN A 77 2.00 2.25 -5.11
CA GLN A 77 3.12 2.07 -4.19
C GLN A 77 3.91 0.79 -4.50
N LEU A 78 3.23 -0.32 -4.76
CA LEU A 78 3.86 -1.59 -5.11
C LEU A 78 4.65 -1.47 -6.42
N SER A 79 4.05 -0.91 -7.48
CA SER A 79 4.72 -0.69 -8.76
C SER A 79 5.96 0.20 -8.62
N ALA A 80 5.86 1.32 -7.89
CA ALA A 80 6.99 2.21 -7.67
C ALA A 80 8.15 1.54 -6.91
N ARG A 81 7.83 0.63 -5.96
CA ARG A 81 8.86 -0.14 -5.24
C ARG A 81 9.54 -1.18 -6.13
N LEU A 82 8.75 -1.91 -6.91
CA LEU A 82 9.27 -2.91 -7.85
C LEU A 82 10.15 -2.27 -8.92
N GLU A 83 9.76 -1.11 -9.45
CA GLU A 83 10.56 -0.36 -10.42
C GLU A 83 11.86 0.17 -9.80
N LYS A 84 11.82 0.70 -8.58
CA LYS A 84 13.04 1.11 -7.85
C LYS A 84 14.00 -0.06 -7.58
N ALA A 85 13.46 -1.26 -7.41
CA ALA A 85 14.26 -2.48 -7.27
C ALA A 85 14.77 -3.05 -8.61
N GLY A 86 14.49 -2.38 -9.74
CA GLY A 86 14.84 -2.86 -11.08
C GLY A 86 13.95 -3.99 -11.60
N ALA A 87 12.89 -4.35 -10.88
CA ALA A 87 11.98 -5.45 -11.20
C ALA A 87 10.81 -5.00 -12.08
N CYS A 88 11.09 -4.31 -13.20
CA CYS A 88 10.07 -3.74 -14.09
C CYS A 88 9.12 -4.81 -14.68
N HIS A 89 9.66 -6.00 -15.00
CA HIS A 89 8.85 -7.13 -15.47
C HIS A 89 7.85 -7.61 -14.39
N LEU A 90 8.29 -7.63 -13.13
CA LEU A 90 7.43 -8.01 -12.00
C LEU A 90 6.36 -6.93 -11.74
N SER A 91 6.72 -5.64 -11.86
CA SER A 91 5.76 -4.53 -11.77
C SER A 91 4.63 -4.68 -12.80
N ARG A 92 4.97 -4.95 -14.07
CA ARG A 92 3.99 -5.20 -15.14
C ARG A 92 3.12 -6.42 -14.87
N TYR A 93 3.73 -7.55 -14.54
CA TYR A 93 3.02 -8.78 -14.23
C TYR A 93 2.01 -8.60 -13.08
N VAL A 94 2.45 -7.94 -12.01
CA VAL A 94 1.60 -7.65 -10.85
C VAL A 94 0.45 -6.72 -11.25
N ALA A 95 0.70 -5.69 -12.06
CA ALA A 95 -0.34 -4.78 -12.52
C ALA A 95 -1.39 -5.50 -13.39
N GLU A 96 -0.97 -6.40 -14.28
CA GLU A 96 -1.87 -7.22 -15.10
C GLU A 96 -2.70 -8.18 -14.25
N ARG A 97 -2.08 -8.84 -13.26
CA ARG A 97 -2.78 -9.73 -12.34
C ARG A 97 -3.80 -8.97 -11.47
N ILE A 98 -3.46 -7.78 -10.99
CA ILE A 98 -4.40 -6.90 -10.29
C ILE A 98 -5.57 -6.50 -11.18
N ARG A 99 -5.32 -6.19 -12.46
CA ARG A 99 -6.36 -5.89 -13.43
C ARG A 99 -7.28 -7.09 -13.66
N ALA A 100 -6.73 -8.29 -13.84
CA ALA A 100 -7.50 -9.52 -13.97
C ALA A 100 -8.40 -9.77 -12.75
N MET A 101 -7.87 -9.58 -11.53
CA MET A 101 -8.65 -9.67 -10.29
C MET A 101 -9.81 -8.67 -10.26
N ARG A 102 -9.63 -7.42 -10.69
CA ARG A 102 -10.73 -6.43 -10.74
C ARG A 102 -11.83 -6.83 -11.73
N GLU A 103 -11.43 -7.40 -12.86
CA GLU A 103 -12.33 -7.86 -13.91
C GLU A 103 -12.96 -9.22 -13.61
N GLY A 104 -12.62 -9.85 -12.47
CA GLY A 104 -13.17 -11.15 -12.08
C GLY A 104 -12.63 -12.34 -12.87
N ARG A 105 -11.48 -12.19 -13.51
CA ARG A 105 -10.84 -13.22 -14.36
C ARG A 105 -9.72 -14.01 -13.66
N ASP A 106 -9.53 -13.78 -12.37
CA ASP A 106 -8.52 -14.48 -11.55
C ASP A 106 -9.28 -15.58 -10.79
N GLU A 107 -9.45 -16.74 -11.43
CA GLU A 107 -9.93 -18.01 -10.85
C GLU A 107 -8.76 -18.96 -10.61
#